data_AF-A0A9E1MC46-F1
#
_entry.id   AF-A0A9E1MC46-F1
#
_cell.length_a   1.000
_cell.length_b   1.000
_cell.length_c   1.000
_cell.angle_alpha   90.00
_cell.angle_beta   90.00
_cell.angle_gamma   90.00
#
_symmetry.space_group_name_H-M   'P 1'
#
loop_
_entity.id
_entity.type
_entity.pdbx_description
1 polymer ?
#
loop_
_entity_poly.entity_id
_entity_poly.type
_entity_poly.pdbx_seq_one_letter_code
_entity_poly.pdbx_strand_id
1 'polypeptide(L)'
;SNATYTSIVSYPENTILHANYDFYNHLIENGLTTDSSGNYFIIQHLNGTHEFTTDENCQFDAQNATCQSTVKGIFTMLEAYLNELKTLGVYDDSTIIITSDHGDVEYPQIIFFIKEKQESHELLNGTNAPITLDELVPTIVQSLDKDYSEFGYSIHDFYPDQQRERLLYIRDYDASYPDVPRYDGISSGGSNVYHLYNYTGNIDDQINALQNYQYTTIPMVDSYF
;
A
#
# COMPACT_ATOMS: atom_id res chain seq x y z
N SER A 1 -18.26 -15.12 -7.72
CA SER A 1 -18.56 -15.56 -6.34
C SER A 1 -17.37 -15.25 -5.45
N ASN A 2 -17.44 -14.17 -4.69
CA ASN A 2 -16.37 -13.64 -3.83
C ASN A 2 -16.16 -14.44 -2.52
N ALA A 3 -16.46 -15.74 -2.53
CA ALA A 3 -16.39 -16.58 -1.33
C ALA A 3 -15.01 -17.20 -1.09
N THR A 4 -14.03 -16.94 -1.97
CA THR A 4 -12.72 -17.62 -1.94
C THR A 4 -11.59 -16.79 -1.32
N TYR A 5 -11.83 -15.51 -0.95
CA TYR A 5 -10.83 -14.65 -0.30
C TYR A 5 -11.06 -14.45 1.20
N THR A 6 -12.23 -14.83 1.73
CA THR A 6 -12.57 -14.69 3.16
C THR A 6 -11.95 -15.75 4.06
N SER A 7 -11.21 -16.74 3.52
CA SER A 7 -10.57 -17.79 4.32
C SER A 7 -9.09 -17.54 4.63
N ILE A 8 -8.53 -16.39 4.25
CA ILE A 8 -7.16 -16.00 4.62
C ILE A 8 -7.26 -15.18 5.92
N VAL A 9 -7.51 -15.90 7.02
CA VAL A 9 -7.50 -15.44 8.42
C VAL A 9 -8.42 -14.25 8.74
N SER A 10 -9.64 -14.53 9.21
CA SER A 10 -10.36 -13.62 10.10
C SER A 10 -10.27 -14.16 11.53
N TYR A 11 -9.76 -13.35 12.46
CA TYR A 11 -9.97 -13.57 13.88
C TYR A 11 -11.31 -12.91 14.24
N PRO A 12 -12.39 -13.69 14.45
CA PRO A 12 -13.73 -13.14 14.65
C PRO A 12 -13.89 -12.34 15.95
N GLU A 13 -12.90 -12.35 16.85
CA GLU A 13 -12.91 -11.58 18.10
C GLU A 13 -11.96 -10.38 18.12
N ASN A 14 -11.16 -10.18 17.07
CA ASN A 14 -10.38 -8.95 16.93
C ASN A 14 -11.20 -7.97 16.11
N THR A 15 -11.71 -6.91 16.75
CA THR A 15 -12.04 -5.67 16.05
C THR A 15 -10.87 -5.37 15.12
N ILE A 16 -11.09 -5.35 13.81
CA ILE A 16 -10.04 -4.97 12.86
C ILE A 16 -9.68 -3.53 13.23
N LEU A 17 -8.50 -3.34 13.84
CA LEU A 17 -7.98 -2.03 14.18
C LEU A 17 -7.49 -1.39 12.90
N HIS A 18 -8.44 -0.93 12.08
CA HIS A 18 -8.16 -0.29 10.81
C HIS A 18 -7.69 1.15 11.03
N ALA A 19 -8.27 1.88 11.98
CA ALA A 19 -7.85 3.23 12.29
C ALA A 19 -6.43 3.26 12.89
N ASN A 20 -5.59 4.18 12.42
CA ASN A 20 -4.18 4.27 12.83
C ASN A 20 -4.05 4.43 14.36
N TYR A 21 -4.82 5.36 14.94
CA TYR A 21 -4.79 5.66 16.38
C TYR A 21 -5.27 4.48 17.23
N ASP A 22 -6.27 3.72 16.78
CA ASP A 22 -6.77 2.56 17.51
C ASP A 22 -5.74 1.43 17.51
N PHE A 23 -5.11 1.16 16.36
CA PHE A 23 -4.01 0.21 16.25
C PHE A 23 -2.85 0.61 17.16
N TYR A 24 -2.42 1.86 17.09
CA TYR A 24 -1.33 2.39 17.92
C TYR A 24 -1.63 2.27 19.42
N ASN A 25 -2.82 2.69 19.86
CA ASN A 25 -3.18 2.62 21.27
C ASN A 25 -3.19 1.18 21.80
N HIS A 26 -3.69 0.22 21.01
CA HIS A 26 -3.64 -1.20 21.40
C HIS A 26 -2.21 -1.75 21.41
N LEU A 27 -1.36 -1.34 20.47
CA LEU A 27 0.05 -1.70 20.46
C LEU A 27 0.77 -1.19 21.72
N ILE A 28 0.51 0.05 22.14
CA ILE A 28 1.11 0.62 23.35
C ILE A 28 0.57 -0.05 24.62
N GLU A 29 -0.73 -0.37 24.68
CA GLU A 29 -1.33 -1.01 25.85
C GLU A 29 -0.89 -2.46 26.02
N ASN A 30 -0.81 -3.23 24.93
CA ASN A 30 -0.66 -4.69 24.98
C ASN A 30 0.72 -5.19 24.53
N GLY A 31 1.45 -4.40 23.75
CA GLY A 31 2.68 -4.82 23.09
C GLY A 31 2.47 -5.89 22.01
N LEU A 32 3.56 -6.29 21.38
CA LEU A 32 3.58 -7.50 20.56
C LEU A 32 3.98 -8.72 21.40
N THR A 33 3.61 -9.90 20.94
CA THR A 33 4.03 -11.17 21.57
C THR A 33 4.61 -12.11 20.53
N THR A 34 5.45 -13.03 21.00
CA THR A 34 5.99 -14.12 20.19
C THR A 34 5.66 -15.45 20.84
N ASP A 35 5.62 -16.50 20.03
CA ASP A 35 5.64 -17.86 20.52
C ASP A 35 6.61 -18.71 19.68
N SER A 36 6.66 -20.02 19.95
CA SER A 36 7.55 -20.97 19.27
C SER A 36 6.81 -21.94 18.36
N SER A 37 5.57 -21.62 17.97
CA SER A 37 4.71 -22.46 17.14
C SER A 37 5.12 -22.48 15.66
N GLY A 38 5.82 -21.45 15.19
CA GLY A 38 6.38 -21.41 13.84
C GLY A 38 6.63 -20.00 13.32
N ASN A 39 6.78 -19.90 12.00
CA ASN A 39 6.91 -18.63 11.30
C ASN A 39 5.53 -18.05 10.98
N TYR A 40 5.41 -16.73 11.01
CA TYR A 40 4.16 -16.02 10.74
C TYR A 40 4.22 -15.27 9.42
N PHE A 41 3.08 -15.24 8.74
CA PHE A 41 2.81 -14.31 7.65
C PHE A 41 1.71 -13.36 8.12
N ILE A 42 2.04 -12.08 8.24
CA ILE A 42 1.16 -11.07 8.83
C ILE A 42 0.90 -9.97 7.81
N ILE A 43 -0.37 -9.72 7.51
CA ILE A 43 -0.81 -8.55 6.74
C ILE A 43 -1.59 -7.63 7.68
N GLN A 44 -1.20 -6.37 7.74
CA GLN A 44 -1.87 -5.32 8.50
C GLN A 44 -2.32 -4.24 7.51
N HIS A 45 -3.64 -4.05 7.40
CA HIS A 45 -4.24 -3.05 6.53
C HIS A 45 -4.85 -1.92 7.36
N LEU A 46 -4.12 -0.81 7.44
CA LEU A 46 -4.47 0.36 8.23
C LEU A 46 -5.05 1.46 7.34
N ASN A 47 -5.74 2.40 7.95
CA ASN A 47 -6.40 3.52 7.28
C ASN A 47 -5.38 4.42 6.55
N GLY A 48 -4.14 4.46 7.01
CA GLY A 48 -3.10 5.28 6.39
C GLY A 48 -3.53 6.74 6.37
N THR A 49 -3.38 7.40 5.23
CA THR A 49 -3.72 8.82 5.06
C THR A 49 -5.12 9.04 4.44
N HIS A 50 -6.00 8.04 4.40
CA HIS A 50 -7.35 8.19 3.85
C HIS A 50 -8.18 9.23 4.60
N GLU A 51 -8.12 9.21 5.94
CA GLU A 51 -8.75 10.22 6.79
C GLU A 51 -7.70 11.01 7.57
N PHE A 52 -7.81 12.35 7.56
CA PHE A 52 -6.99 13.21 8.39
C PHE A 52 -7.59 13.29 9.78
N THR A 53 -7.55 12.18 10.51
CA THR A 53 -8.12 12.02 11.85
C THR A 53 -7.08 11.61 12.89
N THR A 54 -5.80 11.57 12.51
CA THR A 54 -4.68 11.18 13.38
C THR A 54 -3.69 12.35 13.52
N ASP A 55 -3.34 12.72 14.75
CA ASP A 55 -2.33 13.74 15.05
C ASP A 55 -0.89 13.19 15.00
N GLU A 56 0.12 14.04 15.23
CA GLU A 56 1.52 13.62 15.20
C GLU A 56 1.92 12.60 16.29
N ASN A 57 1.15 12.48 17.37
CA ASN A 57 1.36 11.52 18.45
C ASN A 57 0.57 10.22 18.24
N CYS A 58 0.01 10.05 17.03
CA CYS A 58 -0.86 8.96 16.65
C CYS A 58 -2.15 8.87 17.50
N GLN A 59 -2.70 10.01 17.90
CA GLN A 59 -3.96 10.12 18.63
C GLN A 59 -5.08 10.61 17.73
N PHE A 60 -6.33 10.28 18.08
CA PHE A 60 -7.49 10.73 17.32
C PHE A 60 -7.70 12.25 17.46
N ASP A 61 -7.72 12.94 16.33
CA ASP A 61 -8.11 14.36 16.23
C ASP A 61 -8.82 14.64 14.90
N ALA A 62 -10.14 14.47 14.88
CA ALA A 62 -10.95 14.79 13.69
C ALA A 62 -11.15 16.29 13.43
N GLN A 63 -10.69 17.18 14.31
CA GLN A 63 -10.92 18.63 14.19
C GLN A 63 -9.69 19.36 13.64
N ASN A 64 -8.49 18.97 14.04
CA ASN A 64 -7.27 19.69 13.70
C ASN A 64 -6.24 18.85 12.94
N ALA A 65 -6.41 17.53 12.83
CA ALA A 65 -5.46 16.74 12.07
C ALA A 65 -5.44 17.16 10.59
N THR A 66 -4.23 17.16 10.06
CA THR A 66 -3.91 17.48 8.67
C THR A 66 -3.24 16.26 8.04
N CYS A 67 -3.15 16.21 6.71
CA CYS A 67 -2.35 15.19 6.03
C CYS A 67 -0.93 15.09 6.63
N GLN A 68 -0.28 16.23 6.92
CA GLN A 68 1.06 16.24 7.50
C GLN A 68 1.11 15.66 8.92
N SER A 69 0.16 16.01 9.80
CA SER A 69 0.14 15.45 11.16
C SER A 69 -0.19 13.95 11.13
N THR A 70 -1.09 13.53 10.25
CA THR A 70 -1.45 12.11 10.06
C THR A 70 -0.26 11.30 9.57
N VAL A 71 0.51 11.81 8.59
CA VAL A 71 1.76 11.16 8.17
C VAL A 71 2.74 11.02 9.34
N LYS A 72 2.94 12.08 10.14
CA LYS A 72 3.81 12.01 11.33
C LYS A 72 3.31 10.97 12.34
N GLY A 73 2.00 10.93 12.62
CA GLY A 73 1.39 9.95 13.51
C GLY A 73 1.57 8.50 13.01
N ILE A 74 1.47 8.27 11.71
CA ILE A 74 1.76 6.96 11.10
C ILE A 74 3.22 6.58 11.37
N PHE A 75 4.17 7.49 11.19
CA PHE A 75 5.58 7.21 11.49
C PHE A 75 5.84 6.97 12.99
N THR A 76 5.16 7.69 13.88
CA THR A 76 5.18 7.42 15.34
C THR A 76 4.71 5.99 15.65
N MET A 77 3.62 5.54 15.01
CA MET A 77 3.11 4.18 15.16
C MET A 77 4.05 3.12 14.57
N LEU A 78 4.60 3.36 13.38
CA LEU A 78 5.58 2.48 12.76
C LEU A 78 6.83 2.34 13.64
N GLU A 79 7.34 3.44 14.20
CA GLU A 79 8.47 3.41 15.12
C GLU A 79 8.19 2.52 16.33
N ALA A 80 7.02 2.68 16.97
CA ALA A 80 6.62 1.84 18.09
C ALA A 80 6.56 0.35 17.70
N TYR A 81 5.95 0.03 16.57
CA TYR A 81 5.81 -1.36 16.09
C TYR A 81 7.17 -2.00 15.80
N LEU A 82 8.06 -1.29 15.10
CA LEU A 82 9.40 -1.79 14.80
C LEU A 82 10.26 -1.94 16.07
N ASN A 83 10.08 -1.07 17.07
CA ASN A 83 10.76 -1.18 18.36
C ASN A 83 10.27 -2.38 19.18
N GLU A 84 8.98 -2.73 19.11
CA GLU A 84 8.46 -3.97 19.70
C GLU A 84 9.08 -5.21 19.04
N LEU A 85 9.15 -5.25 17.70
CA LEU A 85 9.83 -6.35 16.98
C LEU A 85 11.31 -6.49 17.39
N LYS A 86 12.01 -5.37 17.60
CA LYS A 86 13.41 -5.36 18.06
C LYS A 86 13.52 -5.87 19.50
N THR A 87 12.64 -5.42 20.38
CA THR A 87 12.59 -5.84 21.80
C THR A 87 12.34 -7.34 21.93
N LEU A 88 11.50 -7.90 21.07
CA LEU A 88 11.20 -9.32 21.00
C LEU A 88 12.28 -10.14 20.28
N GLY A 89 13.29 -9.49 19.68
CA GLY A 89 14.40 -10.15 18.99
C GLY A 89 14.03 -10.76 17.63
N VAL A 90 12.89 -10.39 17.05
CA VAL A 90 12.41 -10.94 15.77
C VAL A 90 12.58 -9.99 14.58
N TYR A 91 12.91 -8.72 14.84
CA TYR A 91 13.13 -7.71 13.79
C TYR A 91 14.15 -8.18 12.75
N ASP A 92 15.33 -8.64 13.18
CA ASP A 92 16.41 -9.03 12.28
C ASP A 92 16.03 -10.25 11.43
N ASP A 93 15.25 -11.19 11.96
CA ASP A 93 14.83 -12.40 11.23
C ASP A 93 13.56 -12.22 10.39
N SER A 94 12.95 -11.02 10.41
CA SER A 94 11.75 -10.71 9.65
C SER A 94 12.08 -9.96 8.36
N THR A 95 11.38 -10.29 7.27
CA THR A 95 11.22 -9.38 6.13
C THR A 95 10.01 -8.48 6.41
N ILE A 96 10.20 -7.16 6.35
CA ILE A 96 9.18 -6.16 6.64
C ILE A 96 8.98 -5.31 5.39
N ILE A 97 7.74 -5.23 4.92
CA ILE A 97 7.33 -4.42 3.77
C ILE A 97 6.27 -3.43 4.25
N ILE A 98 6.55 -2.14 4.12
CA ILE A 98 5.60 -1.05 4.37
C ILE A 98 5.30 -0.40 3.02
N THR A 99 4.03 -0.39 2.63
CA THR A 99 3.56 0.14 1.34
C THR A 99 2.19 0.80 1.49
N SER A 100 1.74 1.51 0.46
CA SER A 100 0.35 1.97 0.33
C SER A 100 -0.40 1.20 -0.76
N ASP A 101 -1.73 1.29 -0.71
CA ASP A 101 -2.67 0.80 -1.72
C ASP A 101 -2.63 1.67 -2.98
N HIS A 102 -2.55 2.99 -2.81
CA HIS A 102 -2.40 3.95 -3.89
C HIS A 102 -1.70 5.25 -3.44
N GLY A 103 -1.38 6.10 -4.42
CA GLY A 103 -1.00 7.49 -4.20
C GLY A 103 -2.15 8.46 -4.49
N ASP A 104 -1.84 9.75 -4.57
CA ASP A 104 -2.81 10.76 -5.03
C ASP A 104 -2.94 10.75 -6.57
N VAL A 105 -3.99 11.36 -7.14
CA VAL A 105 -4.15 11.44 -8.60
C VAL A 105 -2.96 12.15 -9.26
N GLU A 106 -2.38 13.17 -8.62
CA GLU A 106 -1.20 13.89 -9.14
C GLU A 106 0.10 13.09 -8.94
N TYR A 107 0.17 12.28 -7.89
CA TYR A 107 1.33 11.46 -7.52
C TYR A 107 0.91 10.03 -7.18
N PRO A 108 0.54 9.21 -8.19
CA PRO A 108 -0.10 7.92 -7.93
C PRO A 108 0.92 6.81 -7.64
N GLN A 109 2.22 7.10 -7.70
CA GLN A 109 3.26 6.16 -7.32
C GLN A 109 3.22 5.88 -5.81
N ILE A 110 3.13 4.59 -5.47
CA ILE A 110 3.22 4.12 -4.10
C ILE A 110 4.68 3.99 -3.67
N ILE A 111 4.89 3.97 -2.35
CA ILE A 111 6.21 3.77 -1.76
C ILE A 111 6.37 2.31 -1.31
N PHE A 112 7.57 1.77 -1.48
CA PHE A 112 7.98 0.51 -0.85
C PHE A 112 9.15 0.80 0.10
N PHE A 113 8.90 0.68 1.41
CA PHE A 113 9.98 0.53 2.38
C PHE A 113 10.14 -0.94 2.71
N ILE A 114 11.32 -1.47 2.47
CA ILE A 114 11.61 -2.89 2.60
C ILE A 114 12.85 -3.06 3.43
N LYS A 115 12.76 -3.97 4.40
CA LYS A 115 13.88 -4.51 5.15
C LYS A 115 13.83 -6.02 4.99
N GLU A 116 14.84 -6.63 4.40
CA GLU A 116 14.89 -8.09 4.27
C GLU A 116 15.39 -8.75 5.58
N LYS A 117 15.05 -10.02 5.79
CA LYS A 117 15.63 -10.80 6.89
C LYS A 117 17.16 -10.80 6.80
N GLN A 118 17.82 -10.65 7.94
CA GLN A 118 19.28 -10.61 8.10
C GLN A 118 19.99 -9.45 7.39
N GLU A 119 19.25 -8.47 6.88
CA GLU A 119 19.80 -7.26 6.26
C GLU A 119 19.98 -6.13 7.28
N SER A 120 21.06 -5.35 7.13
CA SER A 120 21.37 -4.19 7.96
C SER A 120 21.98 -3.07 7.13
N HIS A 121 21.54 -1.83 7.38
CA HIS A 121 22.04 -0.63 6.72
C HIS A 121 22.32 0.47 7.73
N GLU A 122 23.40 1.22 7.54
CA GLU A 122 23.70 2.42 8.33
C GLU A 122 22.76 3.59 7.99
N LEU A 123 22.25 3.63 6.74
CA LEU A 123 21.39 4.68 6.21
C LEU A 123 20.29 4.06 5.35
N LEU A 124 19.17 4.78 5.21
CA LEU A 124 18.13 4.41 4.26
C LEU A 124 18.66 4.55 2.83
N ASN A 125 18.65 3.45 2.09
CA ASN A 125 19.04 3.42 0.67
C ASN A 125 17.79 3.56 -0.21
N GLY A 126 17.86 4.45 -1.21
CA GLY A 126 16.79 4.66 -2.19
C GLY A 126 17.18 4.12 -3.56
N THR A 127 16.18 3.71 -4.33
CA THR A 127 16.28 3.34 -5.75
C THR A 127 15.15 3.98 -6.54
N ASN A 128 15.39 4.24 -7.83
CA ASN A 128 14.38 4.69 -8.78
C ASN A 128 14.00 3.58 -9.79
N ALA A 129 14.28 2.31 -9.46
CA ALA A 129 13.87 1.18 -10.27
C ALA A 129 12.34 1.25 -10.53
N PRO A 130 11.88 1.01 -11.78
CA PRO A 130 10.50 1.24 -12.18
C PRO A 130 9.58 0.09 -11.73
N ILE A 131 9.22 0.06 -10.45
CA ILE A 131 8.30 -0.93 -9.86
C ILE A 131 6.86 -0.39 -9.76
N THR A 132 5.92 -1.29 -9.47
CA THR A 132 4.49 -1.06 -9.27
C THR A 132 3.97 -1.92 -8.13
N LEU A 133 2.67 -1.86 -7.82
CA LEU A 133 2.07 -2.74 -6.83
C LEU A 133 2.06 -4.21 -7.27
N ASP A 134 2.12 -4.50 -8.59
CA ASP A 134 2.12 -5.86 -9.13
C ASP A 134 3.31 -6.68 -8.64
N GLU A 135 4.44 -6.03 -8.33
CA GLU A 135 5.64 -6.68 -7.80
C GLU A 135 5.50 -7.11 -6.32
N LEU A 136 4.47 -6.67 -5.58
CA LEU A 136 4.34 -6.97 -4.15
C LEU A 136 4.24 -8.48 -3.87
N VAL A 137 3.33 -9.18 -4.58
CA VAL A 137 3.11 -10.62 -4.39
C VAL A 137 4.35 -11.45 -4.72
N PRO A 138 4.97 -11.34 -5.91
CA PRO A 138 6.20 -12.08 -6.21
C PRO A 138 7.36 -11.74 -5.25
N THR A 139 7.47 -10.50 -4.78
CA THR A 139 8.46 -10.11 -3.75
C THR A 139 8.23 -10.82 -2.42
N ILE A 140 6.98 -10.91 -1.97
CA ILE A 140 6.61 -11.69 -0.77
C ILE A 140 7.00 -13.16 -0.97
N VAL A 141 6.64 -13.77 -2.10
CA VAL A 141 6.94 -15.18 -2.39
C VAL A 141 8.45 -15.43 -2.43
N GLN A 142 9.21 -14.53 -3.04
CA GLN A 142 10.67 -14.57 -3.02
C GLN A 142 11.24 -14.52 -1.61
N SER A 143 10.71 -13.66 -0.72
CA SER A 143 11.18 -13.53 0.67
C SER A 143 11.00 -14.82 1.51
N LEU A 144 10.06 -15.68 1.08
CA LEU A 144 9.80 -17.00 1.65
C LEU A 144 10.72 -18.09 1.06
N ASP A 145 11.71 -17.72 0.26
CA ASP A 145 12.60 -18.63 -0.48
C ASP A 145 11.82 -19.60 -1.39
N LYS A 146 10.74 -19.11 -2.02
CA LYS A 146 9.89 -19.87 -2.95
C LYS A 146 10.03 -19.35 -4.38
N ASP A 147 9.70 -20.22 -5.33
CA ASP A 147 9.57 -19.83 -6.74
C ASP A 147 8.36 -18.92 -6.93
N TYR A 148 8.62 -17.70 -7.38
CA TYR A 148 7.63 -16.65 -7.58
C TYR A 148 7.22 -16.46 -9.03
N SER A 149 7.78 -17.25 -9.96
CA SER A 149 7.62 -17.05 -11.41
C SER A 149 6.17 -17.09 -11.91
N GLU A 150 5.28 -17.83 -11.24
CA GLU A 150 3.85 -17.84 -11.53
C GLU A 150 3.17 -16.49 -11.23
N PHE A 151 3.71 -15.71 -10.29
CA PHE A 151 3.18 -14.44 -9.85
C PHE A 151 3.80 -13.23 -10.56
N GLY A 152 4.76 -13.45 -11.48
CA GLY A 152 5.41 -12.40 -12.26
C GLY A 152 6.83 -12.10 -11.76
N TYR A 153 7.20 -10.82 -11.77
CA TYR A 153 8.54 -10.36 -11.42
C TYR A 153 8.54 -9.75 -10.02
N SER A 154 9.58 -10.03 -9.25
CA SER A 154 9.84 -9.36 -7.98
C SER A 154 10.39 -7.96 -8.22
N ILE A 155 10.33 -7.08 -7.22
CA ILE A 155 11.01 -5.77 -7.28
C ILE A 155 12.52 -5.91 -7.58
N HIS A 156 13.13 -7.02 -7.16
CA HIS A 156 14.57 -7.26 -7.29
C HIS A 156 14.99 -7.63 -8.71
N ASP A 157 14.03 -7.89 -9.60
CA ASP A 157 14.28 -8.15 -11.02
C ASP A 157 14.46 -6.84 -11.82
N PHE A 158 14.24 -5.69 -11.18
CA PHE A 158 14.36 -4.37 -11.79
C PHE A 158 15.57 -3.61 -11.24
N TYR A 159 16.18 -2.78 -12.09
CA TYR A 159 17.37 -2.00 -11.76
C TYR A 159 17.12 -0.49 -11.89
N PRO A 160 17.92 0.35 -11.21
CA PRO A 160 17.82 1.81 -11.32
C PRO A 160 17.85 2.29 -12.78
N ASP A 161 17.07 3.32 -13.09
CA ASP A 161 16.95 3.94 -14.43
C ASP A 161 16.48 3.01 -15.57
N GLN A 162 16.03 1.79 -15.27
CA GLN A 162 15.54 0.85 -16.26
C GLN A 162 14.39 1.48 -17.08
N GLN A 163 14.49 1.35 -18.40
CA GLN A 163 13.45 1.78 -19.33
C GLN A 163 12.39 0.69 -19.44
N ARG A 164 11.41 0.75 -18.53
CA ARG A 164 10.29 -0.18 -18.45
C ARG A 164 9.01 0.54 -18.83
N GLU A 165 8.31 0.03 -19.84
CA GLU A 165 6.94 0.47 -20.16
C GLU A 165 5.99 0.02 -19.03
N ARG A 166 5.20 0.96 -18.54
CA ARG A 166 4.21 0.77 -17.49
C ARG A 166 2.93 1.49 -17.89
N LEU A 167 1.80 0.97 -17.40
CA LEU A 167 0.48 1.51 -17.66
C LEU A 167 -0.17 1.94 -16.34
N LEU A 168 -0.49 3.22 -16.24
CA LEU A 168 -1.20 3.81 -15.11
C LEU A 168 -2.66 4.03 -15.46
N TYR A 169 -3.55 3.61 -14.55
CA TYR A 169 -4.99 3.82 -14.66
C TYR A 169 -5.42 4.92 -13.69
N ILE A 170 -6.02 5.99 -14.22
CA ILE A 170 -6.63 7.06 -13.42
C ILE A 170 -8.13 7.05 -13.68
N ARG A 171 -8.91 7.09 -12.60
CA ARG A 171 -10.37 7.19 -12.67
C ARG A 171 -10.77 8.63 -12.97
N ASP A 172 -11.74 8.81 -13.87
CA ASP A 172 -12.30 10.12 -14.19
C ASP A 172 -13.79 10.02 -14.57
N TYR A 173 -14.43 11.17 -14.75
CA TYR A 173 -15.80 11.28 -15.22
C TYR A 173 -15.85 11.95 -16.61
N ASP A 174 -16.47 11.27 -17.57
CA ASP A 174 -16.75 11.77 -18.90
C ASP A 174 -18.24 11.61 -19.24
N ALA A 175 -18.94 12.73 -19.43
CA ALA A 175 -20.37 12.77 -19.72
C ALA A 175 -20.78 12.08 -21.04
N SER A 176 -19.82 11.71 -21.90
CA SER A 176 -20.08 10.94 -23.12
C SER A 176 -20.21 9.43 -22.90
N TYR A 177 -19.87 8.95 -21.69
CA TYR A 177 -19.98 7.55 -21.28
C TYR A 177 -21.14 7.35 -20.30
N PRO A 178 -21.78 6.17 -20.27
CA PRO A 178 -22.85 5.90 -19.32
C PRO A 178 -22.33 5.93 -17.88
N ASP A 179 -23.15 6.40 -16.96
CA ASP A 179 -22.87 6.24 -15.54
C ASP A 179 -22.73 4.74 -15.20
N VAL A 180 -21.77 4.43 -14.34
CA VAL A 180 -21.56 3.08 -13.82
C VAL A 180 -22.14 2.96 -12.42
N PRO A 181 -22.71 1.81 -12.04
CA PRO A 181 -23.23 1.63 -10.69
C PRO A 181 -22.09 1.64 -9.67
N ARG A 182 -22.37 2.22 -8.50
CA ARG A 182 -21.53 2.09 -7.31
C ARG A 182 -21.70 0.69 -6.71
N TYR A 183 -20.75 0.28 -5.87
CA TYR A 183 -20.78 -1.00 -5.17
C TYR A 183 -22.05 -1.25 -4.32
N ASP A 184 -22.76 -0.18 -3.92
CA ASP A 184 -24.01 -0.28 -3.16
C ASP A 184 -25.20 -0.74 -4.02
N GLY A 185 -25.08 -0.70 -5.34
CA GLY A 185 -26.15 -1.03 -6.29
C GLY A 185 -27.34 -0.05 -6.27
N ILE A 186 -27.21 1.08 -5.57
CA ILE A 186 -28.26 2.09 -5.38
C ILE A 186 -27.89 3.38 -6.11
N SER A 187 -26.63 3.80 -6.02
CA SER A 187 -26.13 5.05 -6.57
C SER A 187 -25.22 4.83 -7.78
N SER A 188 -25.07 5.85 -8.61
CA SER A 188 -24.01 5.89 -9.63
C SER A 188 -22.67 6.21 -8.98
N GLY A 189 -21.59 5.65 -9.52
CA GLY A 189 -20.22 6.01 -9.16
C GLY A 189 -19.86 7.43 -9.56
N GLY A 190 -18.86 8.00 -8.89
CA GLY A 190 -18.31 9.32 -9.21
C GLY A 190 -17.39 9.34 -10.44
N SER A 191 -17.04 8.17 -10.98
CA SER A 191 -16.20 7.99 -12.16
C SER A 191 -16.83 6.95 -13.07
N ASN A 192 -16.69 7.12 -14.39
CA ASN A 192 -17.25 6.22 -15.40
C ASN A 192 -16.27 5.84 -16.51
N VAL A 193 -15.04 6.35 -16.46
CA VAL A 193 -13.96 6.01 -17.40
C VAL A 193 -12.62 5.83 -16.68
N TYR A 194 -11.74 5.04 -17.30
CA TYR A 194 -10.32 5.04 -16.98
C TYR A 194 -9.54 5.81 -18.05
N HIS A 195 -8.69 6.73 -17.61
CA HIS A 195 -7.61 7.31 -18.40
C HIS A 195 -6.34 6.45 -18.23
N LEU A 196 -5.90 5.87 -19.34
CA LEU A 196 -4.77 4.96 -19.44
C LEU A 196 -3.54 5.72 -19.91
N TYR A 197 -2.60 5.95 -19.01
CA TYR A 197 -1.34 6.62 -19.28
C TYR A 197 -0.23 5.59 -19.45
N ASN A 198 0.27 5.44 -20.69
CA ASN A 198 1.47 4.66 -20.95
C ASN A 198 2.70 5.56 -20.79
N TYR A 199 3.70 5.07 -20.06
CA TYR A 199 4.96 5.77 -19.85
C TYR A 199 6.10 4.76 -19.72
N THR A 200 7.32 5.18 -20.03
CA THR A 200 8.50 4.32 -19.98
C THR A 200 9.57 4.99 -19.13
N GLY A 201 10.08 4.28 -18.13
CA GLY A 201 11.11 4.83 -17.23
C GLY A 201 10.56 5.13 -15.84
N ASN A 202 10.90 6.29 -15.29
CA ASN A 202 10.76 6.60 -13.86
C ASN A 202 9.53 7.50 -13.56
N ILE A 203 9.51 8.17 -12.39
CA ILE A 203 8.42 9.05 -11.98
C ILE A 203 8.29 10.32 -12.84
N ASP A 204 9.39 10.84 -13.38
CA ASP A 204 9.37 12.05 -14.22
C ASP A 204 8.63 11.77 -15.54
N ASP A 205 8.83 10.58 -16.12
CA ASP A 205 8.13 10.13 -17.32
C ASP A 205 6.62 9.97 -17.06
N GLN A 206 6.25 9.46 -15.88
CA GLN A 206 4.86 9.35 -15.44
C GLN A 206 4.21 10.72 -15.28
N ILE A 207 4.87 11.64 -14.57
CA ILE A 207 4.39 13.01 -14.37
C ILE A 207 4.25 13.72 -15.71
N ASN A 208 5.19 13.51 -16.63
CA ASN A 208 5.12 14.07 -17.98
C ASN A 208 3.87 13.57 -18.74
N ALA A 209 3.58 12.27 -18.68
CA ALA A 209 2.39 11.70 -19.31
C ALA A 209 1.09 12.30 -18.73
N LEU A 210 1.02 12.45 -17.40
CA LEU A 210 -0.11 13.07 -16.70
C LEU A 210 -0.29 14.54 -17.10
N GLN A 211 0.77 15.35 -17.03
CA GLN A 211 0.72 16.79 -17.31
C GLN A 211 0.39 17.11 -18.78
N ASN A 212 0.77 16.24 -19.70
CA ASN A 212 0.48 16.40 -21.12
C ASN A 212 -0.80 15.69 -21.56
N TYR A 213 -1.58 15.12 -20.62
CA TYR A 213 -2.84 14.42 -20.90
C TYR A 213 -2.67 13.34 -21.98
N GLN A 214 -1.56 12.61 -21.94
CA GLN A 214 -1.23 11.56 -22.91
C GLN A 214 -1.88 10.24 -22.50
N TYR A 215 -3.20 10.15 -22.63
CA TYR A 215 -3.96 8.97 -22.27
C TYR A 215 -4.86 8.46 -23.40
N THR A 216 -5.26 7.19 -23.26
CA THR A 216 -6.43 6.63 -23.94
C THR A 216 -7.56 6.47 -22.93
N THR A 217 -8.80 6.69 -23.35
CA THR A 217 -9.98 6.51 -22.49
C THR A 217 -10.63 5.17 -22.77
N ILE A 218 -10.92 4.40 -21.71
CA ILE A 218 -11.79 3.22 -21.78
C ILE A 218 -12.97 3.37 -20.80
N PRO A 219 -14.15 2.83 -21.12
CA PRO A 219 -15.27 2.83 -20.18
C PRO A 219 -14.95 1.98 -18.95
N MET A 220 -15.38 2.45 -17.77
CA MET A 220 -15.45 1.60 -16.58
C MET A 220 -16.62 0.63 -16.72
N VAL A 221 -16.47 -0.58 -16.16
CA VAL A 221 -17.56 -1.57 -16.09
C VAL A 221 -18.36 -1.41 -14.80
N ASP A 222 -17.69 -0.93 -13.74
CA ASP A 222 -18.22 -0.66 -12.42
C ASP A 222 -17.38 0.42 -11.73
N SER A 223 -17.97 1.14 -10.77
CA SER A 223 -17.22 2.01 -9.85
C SER A 223 -17.08 1.29 -8.52
N TYR A 224 -16.24 0.26 -8.48
CA TYR A 224 -15.82 -0.31 -7.19
C TYR A 224 -14.87 0.69 -6.50
N PHE A 225 -15.19 0.96 -5.23
CA PHE A 225 -14.70 2.03 -4.34
C PHE A 225 -15.36 3.41 -4.57
#